data_AF-A0A1G3XW00-F1
#
_entry.id   AF-A0A1G3XW00-F1
#
_cell.length_a   1.000
_cell.length_b   1.000
_cell.length_c   1.000
_cell.angle_alpha   90.00
_cell.angle_beta   90.00
_cell.angle_gamma   90.00
#
_symmetry.space_group_name_H-M   'P 1'
#
loop_
_entity.id
_entity.type
_entity.pdbx_description
1 polymer ?
#
loop_
_entity_poly.entity_id
_entity_poly.type
_entity_poly.pdbx_seq_one_letter_code
_entity_poly.pdbx_strand_id
1 'polypeptide(L)'
;MNWKNLGVSLLLSTACAQAGAAEPWAPSDAEMASLPPYCKARMKSGQGSQDYKTWEASLGKDFIHTHHYCAGLNFINRYYRARSNNDKRFNISNAEGNLQYMVSHADPGYSLMPDVHLNLGVVYSLSNQPVKAISHFNKAIELNPRQPRAYSSLADYYVKSKQTGKALDIVTEGLRHNPDTKSLQRRYRELGGKLPYPDAIASVPPTAPTAETSEPAASAAMPAEPATVAPVTPAPAEQAIEPPKIGSPTNPYCRFCPD
;
A
#
# COMPACT_ATOMS: atom_id res chain seq x y z
N MET A 1 -5.89 -80.32 16.57
CA MET A 1 -5.94 -78.88 16.90
C MET A 1 -4.54 -78.32 16.74
N ASN A 2 -4.36 -77.45 15.74
CA ASN A 2 -3.07 -76.92 15.29
C ASN A 2 -2.71 -75.64 16.04
N TRP A 3 -1.49 -75.58 16.56
CA TRP A 3 -0.89 -74.39 17.14
C TRP A 3 0.44 -74.14 16.42
N LYS A 4 0.49 -73.05 15.65
CA LYS A 4 1.69 -72.27 15.27
C LYS A 4 1.33 -71.35 14.10
N ASN A 5 1.28 -70.05 14.38
CA ASN A 5 1.82 -68.96 13.55
C ASN A 5 1.33 -67.62 14.12
N LEU A 6 2.08 -67.08 15.08
CA LEU A 6 2.03 -65.67 15.46
C LEU A 6 3.06 -64.94 14.61
N GLY A 7 2.62 -64.39 13.48
CA GLY A 7 3.36 -63.39 12.71
C GLY A 7 2.80 -62.02 13.04
N VAL A 8 3.44 -61.28 13.95
CA VAL A 8 3.14 -59.86 14.18
C VAL A 8 3.86 -59.06 13.09
N SER A 9 3.14 -58.71 12.03
CA SER A 9 3.62 -57.74 11.05
C SER A 9 3.42 -56.33 11.62
N LEU A 10 4.51 -55.76 12.12
CA LEU A 10 4.58 -54.35 12.53
C LEU A 10 4.57 -53.49 11.25
N LEU A 11 3.41 -52.95 10.88
CA LEU A 11 3.32 -51.92 9.84
C LEU A 11 3.89 -50.61 10.41
N LEU A 12 5.17 -50.34 10.14
CA LEU A 12 5.74 -49.01 10.29
C LEU A 12 5.08 -48.09 9.25
N SER A 13 4.02 -47.39 9.66
CA SER A 13 3.48 -46.26 8.92
C SER A 13 4.49 -45.11 9.01
N THR A 14 5.29 -44.93 7.96
CA THR A 14 6.10 -43.72 7.77
C THR A 14 5.17 -42.54 7.50
N ALA A 15 4.84 -41.80 8.56
CA ALA A 15 4.27 -40.47 8.41
C ALA A 15 5.36 -39.55 7.82
N CYS A 16 5.36 -39.38 6.51
CA CYS A 16 6.06 -38.25 5.90
C CYS A 16 5.39 -36.98 6.42
N ALA A 17 6.08 -36.26 7.32
CA ALA A 17 5.75 -34.88 7.61
C ALA A 17 5.88 -34.09 6.29
N GLN A 18 4.75 -33.84 5.64
CA GLN A 18 4.70 -32.86 4.57
C GLN A 18 5.02 -31.52 5.24
N ALA A 19 6.24 -31.02 5.04
CA ALA A 19 6.51 -29.62 5.22
C ALA A 19 5.52 -28.89 4.30
N GLY A 20 4.47 -28.32 4.91
CA GLY A 20 3.33 -27.78 4.18
C GLY A 20 3.81 -26.81 3.11
N ALA A 21 3.50 -27.10 1.85
CA ALA A 21 3.68 -26.11 0.80
C ALA A 21 2.91 -24.86 1.24
N ALA A 22 3.56 -23.69 1.21
CA ALA A 22 2.88 -22.45 1.55
C ALA A 22 1.63 -22.33 0.67
N GLU A 23 0.48 -22.15 1.31
CA GLU A 23 -0.80 -22.02 0.62
C GLU A 23 -0.69 -20.97 -0.50
N PRO A 24 -1.18 -21.25 -1.73
CA PRO A 24 -0.98 -20.36 -2.88
C PRO A 24 -1.48 -18.92 -2.68
N TRP A 25 -2.32 -18.66 -1.69
CA TRP A 25 -2.84 -17.34 -1.36
C TRP A 25 -2.05 -16.62 -0.26
N ALA A 26 -1.32 -17.34 0.60
CA ALA A 26 -0.58 -16.76 1.71
C ALA A 26 0.88 -16.46 1.31
N PRO A 27 1.45 -15.31 1.69
CA PRO A 27 2.88 -15.05 1.48
C PRO A 27 3.74 -15.95 2.37
N SER A 28 4.83 -16.49 1.80
CA SER A 28 5.89 -17.13 2.59
C SER A 28 6.67 -16.10 3.41
N ASP A 29 7.48 -16.52 4.37
CA ASP A 29 8.25 -15.59 5.20
C ASP A 29 9.27 -14.78 4.38
N ALA A 30 9.86 -15.39 3.35
CA ALA A 30 10.73 -14.69 2.41
C ALA A 30 9.97 -13.64 1.58
N GLU A 31 8.72 -13.91 1.23
CA GLU A 31 7.87 -12.96 0.52
C GLU A 31 7.42 -11.82 1.45
N MET A 32 7.07 -12.13 2.69
CA MET A 32 6.75 -11.12 3.71
C MET A 32 7.91 -10.14 3.92
N ALA A 33 9.16 -10.62 3.87
CA ALA A 33 10.34 -9.76 3.98
C ALA A 33 10.48 -8.74 2.82
N SER A 34 9.82 -8.98 1.68
CA SER A 34 9.80 -8.05 0.54
C SER A 34 8.64 -7.06 0.57
N LEU A 35 7.73 -7.19 1.56
CA LEU A 35 6.57 -6.33 1.72
C LEU A 35 6.82 -5.21 2.73
N PRO A 36 6.06 -4.10 2.69
CA PRO A 36 6.13 -3.05 3.69
C PRO A 36 5.93 -3.59 5.13
N PRO A 37 6.57 -2.99 6.15
CA PRO A 37 6.51 -3.52 7.52
C PRO A 37 5.09 -3.67 8.10
N TYR A 38 4.17 -2.77 7.75
CA TYR A 38 2.76 -2.88 8.16
C TYR A 38 2.07 -4.14 7.61
N CYS A 39 2.57 -4.73 6.53
CA CYS A 39 2.04 -6.00 6.04
C CYS A 39 2.34 -7.14 7.01
N LYS A 40 3.53 -7.17 7.61
CA LYS A 40 3.86 -8.14 8.67
C LYS A 40 2.95 -7.93 9.89
N ALA A 41 2.82 -6.68 10.34
CA ALA A 41 1.94 -6.34 11.45
C ALA A 41 0.49 -6.76 11.19
N ARG A 42 0.00 -6.58 9.95
CA ARG A 42 -1.38 -6.93 9.61
C ARG A 42 -1.62 -8.43 9.38
N MET A 43 -0.69 -9.13 8.74
CA MET A 43 -0.92 -10.50 8.24
C MET A 43 -0.32 -11.60 9.13
N LYS A 44 0.65 -11.27 9.99
CA LYS A 44 1.39 -12.26 10.80
C LYS A 44 1.34 -11.95 12.29
N SER A 45 1.22 -10.69 12.70
CA SER A 45 1.09 -10.35 14.12
C SER A 45 -0.33 -10.62 14.63
N GLY A 46 -0.45 -11.01 15.90
CA GLY A 46 -1.75 -11.20 16.55
C GLY A 46 -2.52 -9.89 16.66
N GLN A 47 -3.84 -9.94 16.46
CA GLN A 47 -4.72 -8.79 16.67
C GLN A 47 -4.56 -8.29 18.12
N GLY A 48 -4.31 -7.00 18.30
CA GLY A 48 -4.05 -6.40 19.61
C GLY A 48 -2.60 -6.44 20.11
N SER A 49 -1.67 -7.05 19.37
CA SER A 49 -0.22 -6.90 19.63
C SER A 49 0.22 -5.43 19.50
N GLN A 50 1.33 -5.08 20.14
CA GLN A 50 1.85 -3.71 20.11
C GLN A 50 2.17 -3.25 18.67
N ASP A 51 2.78 -4.10 17.86
CA ASP A 51 3.05 -3.83 16.44
C ASP A 51 1.75 -3.55 15.66
N TYR A 52 0.72 -4.37 15.88
CA TYR A 52 -0.58 -4.17 15.24
C TYR A 52 -1.18 -2.82 15.61
N LYS A 53 -1.27 -2.52 16.91
CA LYS A 53 -1.81 -1.25 17.42
C LYS A 53 -1.04 -0.04 16.91
N THR A 54 0.27 -0.16 16.78
CA THR A 54 1.14 0.92 16.29
C THR A 54 0.82 1.26 14.84
N TRP A 55 0.69 0.25 13.97
CA TRP A 55 0.34 0.46 12.57
C TRP A 55 -1.13 0.83 12.37
N GLU A 56 -2.04 0.29 13.18
CA GLU A 56 -3.44 0.68 13.20
C GLU A 56 -3.61 2.16 13.57
N ALA A 57 -2.90 2.64 14.60
CA ALA A 57 -2.91 4.05 14.96
C ALA A 57 -2.33 4.95 13.85
N SER A 58 -1.31 4.47 13.13
CA SER A 58 -0.64 5.23 12.06
C SER A 58 -1.44 5.28 10.76
N LEU A 59 -2.08 4.17 10.39
CA LEU A 59 -2.80 4.06 9.12
C LEU A 59 -4.29 4.38 9.27
N GLY A 60 -4.87 4.18 10.45
CA GLY A 60 -6.27 4.44 10.77
C GLY A 60 -7.13 3.18 10.79
N LYS A 61 -8.43 3.38 11.04
CA LYS A 61 -9.44 2.32 11.26
C LYS A 61 -9.53 1.28 10.13
N ASP A 62 -9.18 1.65 8.90
CA ASP A 62 -9.21 0.75 7.74
C ASP A 62 -7.98 -0.15 7.63
N PHE A 63 -7.09 -0.13 8.65
CA PHE A 63 -5.96 -1.04 8.75
C PHE A 63 -6.37 -2.52 8.65
N ILE A 64 -7.61 -2.84 9.06
CA ILE A 64 -8.16 -4.17 8.88
C ILE A 64 -8.18 -4.59 7.41
N HIS A 65 -8.44 -3.69 6.46
CA HIS A 65 -8.48 -3.98 5.02
C HIS A 65 -7.09 -4.09 4.40
N THR A 66 -6.03 -3.54 5.02
CA THR A 66 -4.64 -3.52 4.50
C THR A 66 -4.10 -4.90 4.11
N HIS A 67 -4.62 -5.99 4.68
CA HIS A 67 -4.23 -7.34 4.28
C HIS A 67 -4.49 -7.60 2.78
N HIS A 68 -5.55 -7.02 2.19
CA HIS A 68 -5.80 -7.10 0.76
C HIS A 68 -4.77 -6.30 -0.04
N TYR A 69 -4.45 -5.07 0.37
CA TYR A 69 -3.37 -4.32 -0.28
C TYR A 69 -2.04 -5.09 -0.26
N CYS A 70 -1.66 -5.65 0.89
CA CYS A 70 -0.46 -6.47 1.04
C CYS A 70 -0.48 -7.75 0.20
N ALA A 71 -1.63 -8.45 0.13
CA ALA A 71 -1.82 -9.58 -0.76
C ALA A 71 -1.68 -9.16 -2.23
N GLY A 72 -2.27 -8.03 -2.62
CA GLY A 72 -2.16 -7.46 -3.97
C GLY A 72 -0.72 -7.21 -4.38
N LEU A 73 0.08 -6.59 -3.49
CA LEU A 73 1.52 -6.42 -3.70
C LEU A 73 2.22 -7.78 -3.87
N ASN A 74 1.94 -8.75 -2.99
CA ASN A 74 2.57 -10.07 -3.08
C ASN A 74 2.24 -10.79 -4.40
N PHE A 75 1.01 -10.66 -4.92
CA PHE A 75 0.63 -11.23 -6.20
C PHE A 75 1.31 -10.53 -7.38
N ILE A 76 1.45 -9.20 -7.36
CA ILE A 76 2.26 -8.47 -8.35
C ILE A 76 3.71 -8.98 -8.31
N ASN A 77 4.25 -9.17 -7.11
CA ASN A 77 5.60 -9.66 -6.88
C ASN A 77 5.82 -11.06 -7.46
N ARG A 78 4.84 -11.95 -7.29
CA ARG A 78 4.82 -13.29 -7.90
C ARG A 78 4.64 -13.22 -9.42
N TYR A 79 3.82 -12.32 -9.95
CA TYR A 79 3.66 -12.12 -11.40
C TYR A 79 5.00 -11.86 -12.10
N TYR A 80 5.85 -11.01 -11.54
CA TYR A 80 7.16 -10.69 -12.13
C TYR A 80 8.15 -11.87 -12.08
N ARG A 81 8.02 -12.75 -11.07
CA ARG A 81 8.87 -13.95 -10.92
C ARG A 81 8.32 -15.17 -11.68
N ALA A 82 7.04 -15.14 -12.03
CA ALA A 82 6.35 -16.24 -12.70
C ALA A 82 6.97 -16.57 -14.06
N ARG A 83 7.18 -17.87 -14.29
CA ARG A 83 7.77 -18.40 -15.53
C ARG A 83 6.71 -18.82 -16.53
N SER A 84 5.58 -19.35 -16.06
CA SER A 84 4.48 -19.78 -16.91
C SER A 84 3.45 -18.66 -17.14
N ASN A 85 2.76 -18.69 -18.29
CA ASN A 85 1.67 -17.76 -18.56
C ASN A 85 0.44 -18.01 -17.66
N ASN A 86 0.26 -19.24 -17.19
CA ASN A 86 -0.83 -19.59 -16.28
C ASN A 86 -0.60 -18.93 -14.91
N ASP A 87 0.62 -19.02 -14.37
CA ASP A 87 0.98 -18.37 -13.12
C ASP A 87 0.87 -16.85 -13.26
N LYS A 88 1.33 -16.27 -14.37
CA LYS A 88 1.16 -14.83 -14.62
C LYS A 88 -0.32 -14.43 -14.59
N ARG A 89 -1.19 -15.17 -15.27
CA ARG A 89 -2.63 -14.90 -15.29
C ARG A 89 -3.26 -15.04 -13.90
N PHE A 90 -2.91 -16.09 -13.17
CA PHE A 90 -3.39 -16.31 -11.82
C PHE A 90 -2.98 -15.16 -10.89
N ASN A 91 -1.69 -14.80 -10.90
CA ASN A 91 -1.16 -13.75 -10.03
C ASN A 91 -1.76 -12.38 -10.38
N ILE A 92 -1.86 -12.01 -11.66
CA ILE A 92 -2.40 -10.70 -12.03
C ILE A 92 -3.90 -10.58 -11.71
N SER A 93 -4.66 -11.67 -11.86
CA SER A 93 -6.08 -11.71 -11.49
C SER A 93 -6.30 -11.57 -9.98
N ASN A 94 -5.45 -12.21 -9.16
CA ASN A 94 -5.54 -12.08 -7.71
C ASN A 94 -5.07 -10.71 -7.22
N ALA A 95 -4.05 -10.13 -7.86
CA ALA A 95 -3.65 -8.75 -7.60
C ALA A 95 -4.80 -7.77 -7.87
N GLU A 96 -5.47 -7.91 -9.02
CA GLU A 96 -6.64 -7.11 -9.40
C GLU A 96 -7.74 -7.19 -8.34
N GLY A 97 -8.19 -8.40 -7.99
CA GLY A 97 -9.30 -8.58 -7.04
C GLY A 97 -9.00 -8.01 -5.64
N ASN A 98 -7.79 -8.22 -5.13
CA ASN A 98 -7.38 -7.68 -3.83
C ASN A 98 -7.32 -6.15 -3.82
N LEU A 99 -6.80 -5.53 -4.87
CA LEU A 99 -6.74 -4.07 -4.94
C LEU A 99 -8.13 -3.46 -5.20
N GLN A 100 -8.99 -4.11 -5.98
CA GLN A 100 -10.39 -3.68 -6.14
C GLN A 100 -11.19 -3.78 -4.83
N TYR A 101 -10.91 -4.80 -4.01
CA TYR A 101 -11.51 -4.90 -2.68
C TYR A 101 -11.21 -3.64 -1.86
N MET A 102 -9.95 -3.17 -1.85
CA MET A 102 -9.56 -1.95 -1.15
C MET A 102 -10.38 -0.75 -1.62
N VAL A 103 -10.52 -0.55 -2.93
CA VAL A 103 -11.31 0.54 -3.52
C VAL A 103 -12.79 0.47 -3.13
N SER A 104 -13.32 -0.74 -2.89
CA SER A 104 -14.75 -0.95 -2.63
C SER A 104 -15.13 -0.94 -1.14
N HIS A 105 -14.16 -1.14 -0.24
CA HIS A 105 -14.44 -1.36 1.19
C HIS A 105 -13.69 -0.43 2.13
N ALA A 106 -12.54 0.12 1.72
CA ALA A 106 -11.84 1.13 2.50
C ALA A 106 -12.35 2.53 2.15
N ASP A 107 -12.16 3.47 3.07
CA ASP A 107 -12.43 4.88 2.87
C ASP A 107 -11.60 5.42 1.69
N PRO A 108 -12.18 6.20 0.76
CA PRO A 108 -11.43 6.80 -0.34
C PRO A 108 -10.28 7.72 0.09
N GLY A 109 -10.37 8.28 1.30
CA GLY A 109 -9.32 9.08 1.96
C GLY A 109 -8.32 8.25 2.77
N TYR A 110 -8.42 6.91 2.77
CA TYR A 110 -7.47 6.05 3.45
C TYR A 110 -6.05 6.27 2.90
N SER A 111 -5.06 6.36 3.79
CA SER A 111 -3.69 6.80 3.48
C SER A 111 -2.98 5.97 2.40
N LEU A 112 -3.40 4.72 2.19
CA LEU A 112 -2.86 3.82 1.16
C LEU A 112 -3.59 3.93 -0.20
N MET A 113 -4.65 4.74 -0.35
CA MET A 113 -5.40 4.83 -1.62
C MET A 113 -4.59 5.32 -2.81
N PRO A 114 -3.67 6.31 -2.69
CA PRO A 114 -2.78 6.65 -3.80
C PRO A 114 -2.01 5.43 -4.30
N ASP A 115 -1.44 4.62 -3.39
CA ASP A 115 -0.72 3.40 -3.74
C ASP A 115 -1.62 2.29 -4.28
N VAL A 116 -2.84 2.14 -3.77
CA VAL A 116 -3.82 1.17 -4.32
C VAL A 116 -4.15 1.51 -5.76
N HIS A 117 -4.47 2.78 -6.05
CA HIS A 117 -4.74 3.23 -7.41
C HIS A 117 -3.51 3.11 -8.31
N LEU A 118 -2.32 3.45 -7.80
CA LEU A 118 -1.06 3.27 -8.54
C LEU A 118 -0.86 1.82 -8.98
N ASN A 119 -1.03 0.87 -8.05
CA ASN A 119 -0.82 -0.55 -8.33
C ASN A 119 -1.96 -1.13 -9.20
N LEU A 120 -3.20 -0.64 -9.10
CA LEU A 120 -4.26 -0.98 -10.07
C LEU A 120 -3.90 -0.53 -11.48
N GLY A 121 -3.33 0.67 -11.62
CA GLY A 121 -2.82 1.16 -12.91
C GLY A 121 -1.77 0.21 -13.50
N VAL A 122 -0.83 -0.26 -12.67
CA VAL A 122 0.17 -1.27 -13.05
C VAL A 122 -0.50 -2.58 -13.47
N VAL A 123 -1.44 -3.09 -12.67
CA VAL A 123 -2.18 -4.33 -12.94
C VAL A 123 -2.90 -4.26 -14.29
N TYR A 124 -3.65 -3.19 -14.54
CA TYR A 124 -4.35 -3.03 -15.82
C TYR A 124 -3.40 -2.80 -17.01
N SER A 125 -2.26 -2.14 -16.80
CA SER A 125 -1.22 -2.00 -17.82
C SER A 125 -0.62 -3.35 -18.21
N LEU A 126 -0.38 -4.23 -17.23
CA LEU A 126 0.09 -5.61 -17.46
C LEU A 126 -0.98 -6.48 -18.13
N SER A 127 -2.24 -6.26 -17.79
CA SER A 127 -3.40 -6.95 -18.38
C SER A 127 -3.88 -6.35 -19.72
N ASN A 128 -3.13 -5.40 -20.31
CA ASN A 128 -3.46 -4.74 -21.58
C ASN A 128 -4.86 -4.08 -21.60
N GLN A 129 -5.27 -3.48 -20.48
CA GLN A 129 -6.53 -2.73 -20.33
C GLN A 129 -6.23 -1.21 -20.24
N PRO A 130 -6.03 -0.53 -21.39
CA PRO A 130 -5.46 0.82 -21.45
C PRO A 130 -6.28 1.88 -20.73
N VAL A 131 -7.60 1.87 -20.92
CA VAL A 131 -8.51 2.86 -20.33
C VAL A 131 -8.48 2.80 -18.80
N LYS A 132 -8.52 1.59 -18.23
CA LYS A 132 -8.45 1.40 -16.78
C LYS A 132 -7.08 1.76 -16.23
N ALA A 133 -6.00 1.38 -16.92
CA ALA A 133 -4.64 1.69 -16.50
C ALA A 133 -4.43 3.20 -16.32
N ILE A 134 -4.76 3.98 -17.36
CA ILE A 134 -4.64 5.45 -17.35
C ILE A 134 -5.54 6.06 -16.26
N SER A 135 -6.79 5.60 -16.14
CA SER A 135 -7.73 6.09 -15.13
C SER A 135 -7.18 5.92 -13.71
N HIS A 136 -6.67 4.74 -13.38
CA HIS A 136 -6.12 4.47 -12.05
C HIS A 136 -4.80 5.20 -11.79
N PHE A 137 -3.92 5.36 -12.78
CA PHE A 137 -2.73 6.19 -12.62
C PHE A 137 -3.08 7.66 -12.36
N ASN A 138 -4.03 8.22 -13.12
CA ASN A 138 -4.47 9.59 -12.90
C ASN A 138 -5.11 9.76 -11.52
N LYS A 139 -5.88 8.78 -11.05
CA LYS A 139 -6.45 8.84 -9.69
C LYS A 139 -5.37 8.81 -8.61
N ALA A 140 -4.29 8.05 -8.78
CA ALA A 140 -3.15 8.07 -7.86
C ALA A 140 -2.48 9.46 -7.81
N ILE A 141 -2.30 10.10 -8.97
CA ILE A 141 -1.77 11.47 -9.09
C ILE A 141 -2.70 12.48 -8.41
N GLU A 142 -4.01 12.38 -8.64
CA GLU A 142 -5.01 13.26 -8.03
C GLU A 142 -5.00 13.16 -6.49
N LEU A 143 -4.96 11.93 -5.97
CA LEU A 143 -4.95 11.68 -4.52
C LEU A 143 -3.63 12.09 -3.86
N ASN A 144 -2.50 11.96 -4.57
CA ASN A 144 -1.20 12.40 -4.08
C ASN A 144 -0.32 12.94 -5.22
N PRO A 145 -0.43 14.25 -5.52
CA PRO A 145 0.41 14.89 -6.55
C PRO A 145 1.90 14.88 -6.20
N ARG A 146 2.24 14.60 -4.93
CA ARG A 146 3.62 14.49 -4.42
C ARG A 146 4.13 13.06 -4.42
N GLN A 147 3.54 12.16 -5.22
CA GLN A 147 3.99 10.78 -5.41
C GLN A 147 4.71 10.62 -6.76
N PRO A 148 6.05 10.77 -6.84
CA PRO A 148 6.78 10.66 -8.10
C PRO A 148 6.58 9.35 -8.87
N ARG A 149 6.33 8.26 -8.14
CA ARG A 149 6.14 6.93 -8.71
C ARG A 149 4.88 6.87 -9.59
N ALA A 150 3.84 7.65 -9.30
CA ALA A 150 2.62 7.68 -10.11
C ALA A 150 2.88 8.28 -11.50
N TYR A 151 3.56 9.44 -11.56
CA TYR A 151 3.98 10.05 -12.82
C TYR A 151 4.93 9.15 -13.60
N SER A 152 5.92 8.56 -12.93
CA SER A 152 6.88 7.64 -13.58
C SER A 152 6.18 6.43 -14.20
N SER A 153 5.21 5.85 -13.49
CA SER A 153 4.48 4.66 -13.96
C SER A 153 3.57 4.97 -15.14
N LEU A 154 2.90 6.13 -15.13
CA LEU A 154 2.08 6.57 -16.25
C LEU A 154 2.94 6.94 -17.47
N ALA A 155 4.10 7.59 -17.26
CA ALA A 155 5.06 7.86 -18.31
C ALA A 155 5.63 6.56 -18.92
N ASP A 156 5.94 5.55 -18.10
CA ASP A 156 6.34 4.21 -18.56
C ASP A 156 5.27 3.57 -19.44
N TYR A 157 4.01 3.69 -19.01
CA TYR A 157 2.89 3.21 -19.80
C TYR A 157 2.81 3.90 -21.18
N TYR A 158 2.95 5.24 -21.23
CA TYR A 158 2.93 5.97 -22.50
C TYR A 158 4.14 5.66 -23.38
N VAL A 159 5.33 5.49 -22.83
CA VAL A 159 6.52 5.04 -23.58
C VAL A 159 6.29 3.67 -24.19
N LYS A 160 5.79 2.70 -23.41
CA LYS A 160 5.45 1.35 -23.90
C LYS A 160 4.40 1.41 -25.02
N SER A 161 3.51 2.39 -24.96
CA SER A 161 2.47 2.66 -25.95
C SER A 161 2.93 3.55 -27.12
N LYS A 162 4.25 3.79 -27.26
CA LYS A 162 4.89 4.63 -28.29
C LYS A 162 4.38 6.09 -28.32
N GLN A 163 3.87 6.58 -27.20
CA GLN A 163 3.35 7.95 -27.03
C GLN A 163 4.36 8.78 -26.22
N THR A 164 5.60 8.91 -26.71
CA THR A 164 6.69 9.59 -26.00
C THR A 164 6.39 11.04 -25.64
N GLY A 165 5.65 11.78 -26.50
CA GLY A 165 5.21 13.15 -26.20
C GLY A 165 4.38 13.23 -24.92
N LYS A 166 3.36 12.37 -24.79
CA LYS A 166 2.55 12.28 -23.57
C LYS A 166 3.37 11.85 -22.36
N ALA A 167 4.33 10.95 -22.54
CA ALA A 167 5.22 10.56 -21.45
C ALA A 167 6.02 11.77 -20.94
N LEU A 168 6.54 12.62 -21.85
CA LEU A 168 7.24 13.84 -21.49
C LEU A 168 6.31 14.82 -20.76
N ASP A 169 5.07 14.99 -21.22
CA ASP A 169 4.07 15.86 -20.58
C ASP A 169 3.82 15.43 -19.13
N ILE A 170 3.58 14.13 -18.89
CA ILE A 170 3.35 13.58 -17.54
C ILE A 170 4.56 13.77 -16.62
N VAL A 171 5.78 13.58 -17.13
CA VAL A 171 6.99 13.76 -16.31
C VAL A 171 7.25 15.24 -16.04
N THR A 172 6.92 16.10 -17.00
CA THR A 172 6.96 17.56 -16.85
C THR A 172 6.04 17.99 -15.71
N GLU A 173 4.78 17.54 -15.72
CA GLU A 173 3.82 17.77 -14.64
C GLU A 173 4.34 17.22 -13.30
N GLY A 174 4.85 15.98 -13.29
CA GLY A 174 5.41 15.36 -12.10
C GLY A 174 6.55 16.17 -11.47
N LEU A 175 7.43 16.76 -12.30
CA LEU A 175 8.50 17.65 -11.84
C LEU A 175 7.97 18.96 -11.25
N ARG A 176 6.88 19.52 -11.78
CA ARG A 176 6.27 20.72 -11.20
C ARG A 176 5.79 20.48 -9.76
N HIS A 177 5.32 19.28 -9.45
CA HIS A 177 4.90 18.90 -8.10
C HIS A 177 6.04 18.34 -7.23
N ASN A 178 7.10 17.83 -7.84
CA ASN A 178 8.18 17.11 -7.18
C ASN A 178 9.57 17.56 -7.72
N PRO A 179 9.90 18.86 -7.62
CA PRO A 179 11.01 19.46 -8.37
C PRO A 179 12.38 18.84 -8.08
N ASP A 180 12.61 18.38 -6.85
CA ASP A 180 13.90 17.81 -6.43
C ASP A 180 14.02 16.30 -6.68
N THR A 181 13.03 15.69 -7.34
CA THR A 181 13.04 14.25 -7.56
C THR A 181 13.99 13.84 -8.68
N LYS A 182 15.17 13.33 -8.31
CA LYS A 182 16.22 12.89 -9.26
C LYS A 182 15.74 11.89 -10.31
N SER A 183 14.86 10.95 -9.95
CA SER A 183 14.34 9.95 -10.89
C SER A 183 13.46 10.60 -11.97
N LEU A 184 12.62 11.56 -11.61
CA LEU A 184 11.82 12.35 -12.56
C LEU A 184 12.68 13.27 -13.41
N GLN A 185 13.69 13.92 -12.82
CA GLN A 185 14.65 14.75 -13.55
C GLN A 185 15.44 13.97 -14.60
N ARG A 186 15.87 12.74 -14.24
CA ARG A 186 16.50 11.81 -15.19
C ARG A 186 15.53 11.46 -16.30
N ARG A 187 14.32 11.02 -15.94
CA ARG A 187 13.32 10.58 -16.91
C ARG A 187 12.90 11.70 -17.86
N TYR A 188 12.79 12.92 -17.37
CA TYR A 188 12.48 14.11 -18.17
C TYR A 188 13.51 14.31 -19.28
N ARG A 189 14.80 14.22 -18.95
CA ARG A 189 15.90 14.34 -19.92
C ARG A 189 15.93 13.18 -20.90
N GLU A 190 15.71 11.94 -20.45
CA GLU A 190 15.62 10.75 -21.31
C GLU A 190 14.50 10.86 -22.35
N LEU A 191 13.41 11.56 -22.01
CA LEU A 191 12.26 11.80 -22.89
C LEU A 191 12.41 13.06 -23.77
N GLY A 192 13.54 13.76 -23.72
CA GLY A 192 13.84 14.92 -24.57
C GLY A 192 13.55 16.29 -23.93
N GLY A 193 13.24 16.33 -22.63
CA GLY A 193 13.11 17.57 -21.87
C GLY A 193 14.42 18.36 -21.78
N LYS A 194 14.33 19.70 -21.70
CA LYS A 194 15.47 20.62 -21.72
C LYS A 194 15.57 21.40 -20.41
N LEU A 195 16.79 21.81 -20.04
CA LEU A 195 17.00 22.68 -18.88
C LEU A 195 16.65 24.15 -19.23
N PRO A 196 16.23 24.96 -18.25
CA PRO A 196 15.98 24.62 -16.84
C PRO A 196 14.77 23.68 -16.67
N TYR A 197 14.68 22.98 -15.53
CA TYR A 197 13.51 22.15 -15.24
C TYR A 197 12.23 23.01 -15.14
N PRO A 198 11.04 22.40 -15.35
CA PRO A 198 9.77 23.11 -15.23
C PRO A 198 9.61 23.76 -13.86
N ASP A 199 9.05 24.98 -13.84
CA ASP A 199 8.81 25.71 -12.59
C ASP A 199 7.95 24.90 -11.63
N ALA A 200 8.40 24.81 -10.37
CA ALA A 200 7.65 24.17 -9.32
C ALA A 200 6.33 24.92 -9.08
N ILE A 201 5.25 24.16 -8.85
CA ILE A 201 4.02 24.74 -8.34
C ILE A 201 4.27 25.05 -6.86
N ALA A 202 4.01 26.31 -6.46
CA ALA A 202 4.13 26.71 -5.06
C ALA A 202 3.33 25.74 -4.18
N SER A 203 3.99 25.07 -3.24
CA SER A 203 3.31 24.13 -2.37
C SER A 203 2.34 24.91 -1.49
N VAL A 204 1.04 24.65 -1.62
CA VAL A 204 0.12 24.92 -0.52
C VAL A 204 0.51 23.94 0.59
N PRO A 205 1.05 24.39 1.73
CA PRO A 205 1.31 23.48 2.85
C PRO A 205 0.00 22.77 3.19
N PRO A 206 0.04 21.48 3.59
CA PRO A 206 -1.17 20.76 3.97
C PRO A 206 -1.88 21.57 5.05
N THR A 207 -3.02 22.15 4.72
CA THR A 207 -3.88 22.82 5.68
C THR A 207 -4.26 21.77 6.71
N ALA A 208 -3.73 21.91 7.93
CA ALA A 208 -4.23 21.18 9.08
C ALA A 208 -5.76 21.35 9.09
N PRO A 209 -6.53 20.28 9.35
CA PRO A 209 -7.97 20.41 9.45
C PRO A 209 -8.25 21.42 10.56
N THR A 210 -8.75 22.59 10.19
CA THR A 210 -9.32 23.54 11.13
C THR A 210 -10.45 22.81 11.83
N ALA A 211 -10.26 22.54 13.12
CA ALA A 211 -11.32 22.06 13.98
C ALA A 211 -12.47 23.07 13.88
N GLU A 212 -13.52 22.72 13.14
CA GLU A 212 -14.81 23.39 13.25
C GLU A 212 -15.29 23.17 14.67
N THR A 213 -15.16 24.22 15.48
CA THR A 213 -15.81 24.31 16.77
C THR A 213 -17.30 24.44 16.48
N SER A 214 -18.02 23.32 16.58
CA SER A 214 -19.46 23.38 16.71
C SER A 214 -19.79 23.95 18.09
N GLU A 215 -20.38 25.15 18.10
CA GLU A 215 -21.02 25.70 19.28
C GLU A 215 -22.10 24.72 19.79
N PRO A 216 -22.16 24.42 21.10
CA PRO A 216 -23.25 23.62 21.63
C PRO A 216 -24.52 24.48 21.72
N ALA A 217 -25.56 24.05 21.02
CA ALA A 217 -26.90 24.56 21.20
C ALA A 217 -27.36 24.36 22.65
N ALA A 218 -27.83 25.44 23.26
CA ALA A 218 -28.36 25.50 24.61
C ALA A 218 -29.58 24.57 24.77
N SER A 219 -29.54 23.71 25.79
CA SER A 219 -30.71 23.01 26.32
C SER A 219 -30.84 23.28 27.81
N ALA A 220 -32.09 23.47 28.23
CA ALA A 220 -32.51 24.09 29.48
C ALA A 220 -32.14 23.30 30.74
N ALA A 221 -31.91 24.06 31.80
CA ALA A 221 -31.49 23.64 33.13
C ALA A 221 -32.59 22.99 33.98
N MET A 222 -32.17 22.11 34.89
CA MET A 222 -32.73 21.92 36.23
C MET A 222 -31.58 21.75 37.24
N PRO A 223 -31.72 22.17 38.52
CA PRO A 223 -30.58 22.40 39.39
C PRO A 223 -30.16 21.15 40.18
N ALA A 224 -28.85 20.94 40.33
CA ALA A 224 -28.26 20.01 41.29
C ALA A 224 -27.29 20.76 42.22
N GLU A 225 -27.32 20.36 43.49
CA GLU A 225 -26.58 20.92 44.64
C GLU A 225 -25.05 20.91 44.49
N PRO A 226 -24.31 21.75 45.24
CA PRO A 226 -22.87 21.94 45.04
C PRO A 226 -22.05 20.86 45.74
N ALA A 227 -21.28 20.09 44.97
CA ALA A 227 -20.15 19.31 45.48
C ALA A 227 -18.84 20.03 45.14
N THR A 228 -18.02 20.24 46.17
CA THR A 228 -16.71 20.90 46.15
C THR A 228 -15.68 20.13 45.29
N VAL A 229 -15.04 20.82 44.35
CA VAL A 229 -13.96 20.26 43.50
C VAL A 229 -12.61 20.88 43.91
N ALA A 230 -11.65 20.01 44.24
CA ALA A 230 -10.24 20.37 44.47
C ALA A 230 -9.48 20.52 43.14
N PRO A 231 -8.39 21.31 43.07
CA PRO A 231 -7.72 21.61 41.81
C PRO A 231 -6.88 20.43 41.30
N VAL A 232 -7.10 20.05 40.04
CA VAL A 232 -6.27 19.09 39.30
C VAL A 232 -5.21 19.85 38.50
N THR A 233 -3.95 19.53 38.72
CA THR A 233 -2.79 20.03 37.96
C THR A 233 -2.75 19.44 36.55
N PRO A 234 -2.37 20.22 35.51
CA PRO A 234 -2.31 19.71 34.14
C PRO A 234 -1.10 18.80 33.90
N ALA A 235 -1.32 17.72 33.15
CA ALA A 235 -0.27 16.80 32.69
C ALA A 235 0.60 17.44 31.58
N PRO A 236 1.86 16.99 31.39
CA PRO A 236 2.76 17.58 30.41
C PRO A 236 2.35 17.26 28.97
N ALA A 237 2.61 18.19 28.07
CA ALA A 237 2.36 18.07 26.64
C ALA A 237 3.14 16.89 26.01
N GLU A 238 2.40 15.95 25.43
CA GLU A 238 2.93 14.83 24.67
C GLU A 238 3.38 15.31 23.29
N GLN A 239 4.62 14.98 22.92
CA GLN A 239 5.20 15.39 21.64
C GLN A 239 4.44 14.69 20.49
N ALA A 240 4.04 15.47 19.48
CA ALA A 240 3.41 14.95 18.28
C ALA A 240 4.36 13.99 17.55
N ILE A 241 3.99 12.72 17.49
CA ILE A 241 4.69 11.69 16.72
C ILE A 241 4.35 11.90 15.24
N GLU A 242 5.35 12.23 14.41
CA GLU A 242 5.16 12.31 12.95
C GLU A 242 4.69 10.95 12.40
N PRO A 243 3.72 10.92 11.48
CA PRO A 243 3.27 9.67 10.86
C PRO A 243 4.43 9.00 10.10
N PRO A 244 4.60 7.67 10.21
CA PRO A 244 5.72 6.98 9.57
C PRO A 244 5.67 7.14 8.05
N LYS A 245 6.80 7.51 7.45
CA LYS A 245 6.96 7.56 6.00
C LYS A 245 6.70 6.17 5.40
N ILE A 246 5.61 6.03 4.66
CA ILE A 246 5.18 4.78 4.03
C ILE A 246 6.04 4.55 2.77
N GLY A 247 6.98 3.61 2.86
CA GLY A 247 7.85 3.18 1.75
C GLY A 247 9.29 2.95 2.21
N SER A 248 9.84 1.74 1.97
CA SER A 248 11.22 1.38 2.34
C SER A 248 12.11 1.23 1.09
N PRO A 249 13.38 1.68 1.12
CA PRO A 249 14.34 1.56 0.01
C PRO A 249 14.77 0.12 -0.35
N THR A 250 14.36 -0.91 0.40
CA THR A 250 14.78 -2.31 0.17
C THR A 250 13.77 -3.18 -0.60
N ASN A 251 12.75 -2.59 -1.23
CA ASN A 251 11.74 -3.34 -1.99
C ASN A 251 12.23 -3.67 -3.43
N PRO A 252 12.46 -4.97 -3.76
CA PRO A 252 12.99 -5.40 -5.07
C PRO A 252 12.05 -5.17 -6.27
N TYR A 253 10.83 -4.66 -6.05
CA TYR A 253 9.85 -4.33 -7.10
C TYR A 253 9.82 -2.83 -7.46
N CYS A 254 10.69 -2.00 -6.86
CA CYS A 254 10.85 -0.60 -7.26
C CYS A 254 12.06 -0.42 -8.19
N ARG A 255 11.82 -0.29 -9.50
CA ARG A 255 12.90 -0.08 -10.49
C ARG A 255 13.35 1.39 -10.62
N PHE A 256 12.58 2.35 -10.11
CA PHE A 256 12.89 3.80 -10.15
C PHE A 256 12.34 4.56 -8.94
N CYS A 257 12.63 4.11 -7.72
CA CYS A 257 12.49 4.97 -6.53
C CYS A 257 13.64 6.02 -6.53
N PRO A 258 13.40 7.32 -6.30
CA PRO A 258 14.47 8.28 -6.03
C PRO A 258 15.11 8.00 -4.65
N ASP A 259 16.42 8.30 -4.52
CA ASP A 259 17.27 8.13 -3.32
C ASP A 259 16.60 8.46 -1.98
#